data_AF-A0A535HSY4-F1
#
_entry.id   AF-A0A535HSY4-F1
#
_cell.length_a   1.000
_cell.length_b   1.000
_cell.length_c   1.000
_cell.angle_alpha   90.00
_cell.angle_beta   90.00
_cell.angle_gamma   90.00
#
_symmetry.space_group_name_H-M   'P 1'
#
loop_
_entity.id
_entity.type
_entity.pdbx_description
1 polymer ?
#
loop_
_entity_poly.entity_id
_entity_poly.type
_entity_poly.pdbx_seq_one_letter_code
_entity_poly.pdbx_strand_id
1 'polypeptide(L)'
;MLELAPTETTTPDLIRRLTGGGPRRIAESAGVVISHGRGAWLYDEAGKGYLDFTTAMGVAGFGHAHPRWVAAVSRQAERMAACILHTREHGELLAGLAGLLPTGLERTALYSGGTEAVEVAVRLAQSVTGRRHLVSFAGGFHGKTAGTRFTGHRYPGERDWLGIDWVHDTTYPLCRDHDAVSYPDCDATGAGALAELDLVAAGLDGGVAAVIVEPVLGTAGNRPPERRFLAALADLCARRGWLLVMDENITGCGRLGAPFAADYFGVQPDILVWGKAMGGGFPLSAVAARSELWDASLFAEPSATSSSYGANPVACAAGLAVCEILAEEGFLENVRAVAHRLAAGLREIEAASPYIAHTRGAGLMLGFDWIDPASGELAGSELCGRLFRRCMEHGLLVVGDVPGVRLNPPMVLSPEEADQALEALAAAACH
;
A
#
# COMPACT_ATOMS: atom_id res chain seq x y z
N MET A 1 30.45 -30.20 -4.57
CA MET A 1 30.33 -28.97 -3.76
C MET A 1 30.40 -27.79 -4.71
N LEU A 2 29.35 -26.97 -4.78
CA LEU A 2 29.46 -25.66 -5.42
C LEU A 2 30.24 -24.78 -4.44
N GLU A 3 31.53 -24.55 -4.70
CA GLU A 3 32.25 -23.49 -4.01
C GLU A 3 31.65 -22.15 -4.45
N LEU A 4 30.97 -21.49 -3.53
CA LEU A 4 30.56 -20.10 -3.72
C LEU A 4 31.83 -19.26 -3.75
N ALA A 5 32.25 -18.84 -4.94
CA ALA A 5 33.48 -18.08 -5.13
C ALA A 5 33.48 -16.84 -4.22
N PRO A 6 34.55 -16.59 -3.45
CA PRO A 6 34.68 -15.34 -2.74
C PRO A 6 34.96 -14.25 -3.78
N THR A 7 34.03 -13.32 -3.96
CA THR A 7 34.28 -12.15 -4.79
C THR A 7 34.66 -11.00 -3.88
N GLU A 8 35.81 -10.37 -4.14
CA GLU A 8 36.28 -9.08 -3.59
C GLU A 8 35.35 -7.90 -3.99
N THR A 9 34.07 -8.16 -4.19
CA THR A 9 33.06 -7.26 -4.72
C THR A 9 32.15 -6.85 -3.58
N THR A 10 31.88 -5.55 -3.45
CA THR A 10 30.96 -5.05 -2.42
C THR A 10 29.56 -5.64 -2.60
N THR A 11 28.77 -5.74 -1.52
CA THR A 11 27.38 -6.24 -1.61
C THR A 11 26.53 -5.48 -2.65
N PRO A 12 26.57 -4.13 -2.72
CA PRO A 12 25.86 -3.39 -3.77
C PRO A 12 26.31 -3.77 -5.18
N ASP A 13 27.62 -3.91 -5.42
CA ASP A 13 28.16 -4.28 -6.73
C ASP A 13 27.76 -5.71 -7.13
N LEU A 14 27.74 -6.63 -6.16
CA LEU A 14 27.28 -8.01 -6.37
C LEU A 14 25.81 -8.04 -6.79
N ILE A 15 24.95 -7.30 -6.08
CA ILE A 15 23.52 -7.17 -6.39
C ILE A 15 23.34 -6.59 -7.79
N ARG A 16 24.05 -5.49 -8.10
CA ARG A 16 23.99 -4.83 -9.42
C ARG A 16 24.40 -5.78 -10.54
N ARG A 17 25.42 -6.61 -10.32
CA ARG A 17 25.92 -7.57 -11.31
C ARG A 17 25.00 -8.76 -11.52
N LEU A 18 24.37 -9.27 -10.46
CA LEU A 18 23.66 -10.56 -10.49
C LEU A 18 22.13 -10.45 -10.59
N THR A 19 21.55 -9.28 -10.33
CA THR A 19 20.10 -9.10 -10.36
C THR A 19 19.60 -8.92 -11.79
N GLY A 20 18.53 -9.63 -12.16
CA GLY A 20 17.80 -9.37 -13.40
C GLY A 20 16.93 -8.12 -13.29
N GLY A 21 16.86 -7.34 -14.37
CA GLY A 21 16.11 -6.09 -14.43
C GLY A 21 16.96 -4.84 -14.14
N GLY A 22 16.32 -3.68 -14.11
CA GLY A 22 16.99 -2.40 -13.86
C GLY A 22 17.36 -2.19 -12.38
N PRO A 23 18.27 -1.24 -12.09
CA PRO A 23 18.67 -0.90 -10.73
C PRO A 23 17.48 -0.52 -9.84
N ARG A 24 17.52 -0.93 -8.57
CA ARG A 24 16.57 -0.44 -7.55
C ARG A 24 17.00 0.96 -7.13
N ARG A 25 16.42 1.98 -7.77
CA ARG A 25 16.82 3.40 -7.63
C ARG A 25 17.09 3.87 -6.20
N ILE A 26 16.18 3.59 -5.25
CA ILE A 26 16.36 3.99 -3.84
C ILE A 26 17.58 3.31 -3.21
N ALA A 27 17.74 2.00 -3.40
CA ALA A 27 18.88 1.26 -2.84
C ALA A 27 20.22 1.73 -3.45
N GLU A 28 20.23 2.00 -4.76
CA GLU A 28 21.40 2.54 -5.46
C GLU A 28 21.73 3.97 -5.02
N SER A 29 20.71 4.82 -4.82
CA SER A 29 20.90 6.18 -4.32
C SER A 29 21.37 6.20 -2.87
N ALA A 30 20.97 5.20 -2.08
CA ALA A 30 21.36 5.07 -0.68
C ALA A 30 22.84 4.70 -0.55
N GLY A 31 23.33 3.76 -1.36
CA GLY A 31 24.72 3.33 -1.33
C GLY A 31 25.16 2.69 -0.01
N VAL A 32 24.20 2.24 0.80
CA VAL A 32 24.44 1.57 2.09
C VAL A 32 23.86 0.16 2.11
N VAL A 33 24.46 -0.70 2.94
CA VAL A 33 23.97 -2.05 3.20
C VAL A 33 23.32 -2.06 4.57
N ILE A 34 22.03 -2.39 4.61
CA ILE A 34 21.26 -2.50 5.85
C ILE A 34 21.55 -3.86 6.50
N SER A 35 21.93 -3.84 7.77
CA SER A 35 22.28 -5.03 8.56
C SER A 35 21.07 -5.59 9.31
N HIS A 36 20.32 -4.73 10.01
CA HIS A 36 19.14 -5.12 10.76
C HIS A 36 18.14 -3.97 10.95
N GLY A 37 16.93 -4.30 11.40
CA GLY A 37 15.93 -3.32 11.84
C GLY A 37 15.36 -3.65 13.20
N ARG A 38 14.89 -2.63 13.92
CA ARG A 38 14.17 -2.77 15.19
C ARG A 38 13.17 -1.62 15.36
N GLY A 39 11.89 -1.94 15.57
CA GLY A 39 10.84 -0.93 15.71
C GLY A 39 10.78 -0.04 14.46
N ALA A 40 10.89 1.27 14.65
CA ALA A 40 10.90 2.24 13.56
C ALA A 40 12.24 2.39 12.81
N TRP A 41 13.28 1.68 13.25
CA TRP A 41 14.65 1.93 12.79
C TRP A 41 15.19 0.82 11.91
N LEU A 42 15.98 1.23 10.92
CA LEU A 42 16.94 0.39 10.19
C LEU A 42 18.36 0.82 10.55
N TYR A 43 19.30 -0.11 10.51
CA TYR A 43 20.71 0.13 10.81
C TYR A 43 21.58 -0.41 9.69
N ASP A 44 22.60 0.33 9.28
CA ASP A 44 23.59 -0.15 8.32
C ASP A 44 24.66 -1.05 8.98
N GLU A 45 25.59 -1.57 8.19
CA GLU A 45 26.73 -2.37 8.68
C GLU A 45 27.74 -1.55 9.52
N ALA A 46 27.70 -0.22 9.44
CA ALA A 46 28.50 0.69 10.27
C ALA A 46 27.80 1.07 11.58
N GLY A 47 26.54 0.65 11.77
CA GLY A 47 25.74 0.94 12.96
C GLY A 47 24.98 2.27 12.91
N LYS A 48 24.97 2.99 11.78
CA LYS A 48 24.17 4.22 11.63
C LYS A 48 22.69 3.85 11.54
N GLY A 49 21.87 4.51 12.36
CA GLY A 49 20.42 4.33 12.38
C GLY A 49 19.68 5.26 11.42
N TYR A 50 18.59 4.75 10.86
CA TYR A 50 17.67 5.47 9.98
C TYR A 50 16.22 5.21 10.40
N LEU A 51 15.45 6.26 10.67
CA LEU A 51 13.99 6.17 10.81
C LEU A 51 13.40 5.78 9.46
N ASP A 52 12.73 4.62 9.40
CA ASP A 52 12.26 4.02 8.15
C ASP A 52 10.87 4.52 7.77
N PHE A 53 10.80 5.69 7.14
CA PHE A 53 9.56 6.25 6.59
C PHE A 53 9.22 5.69 5.21
N THR A 54 9.93 4.65 4.76
CA THR A 54 9.56 3.90 3.55
C THR A 54 8.75 2.65 3.86
N THR A 55 9.04 2.01 5.00
CA THR A 55 8.50 0.72 5.46
C THR A 55 8.48 -0.37 4.39
N ALA A 56 9.52 -0.40 3.54
CA ALA A 56 9.53 -1.26 2.36
C ALA A 56 8.24 -1.12 1.51
N MET A 57 7.81 0.13 1.30
CA MET A 57 6.58 0.53 0.62
C MET A 57 5.30 0.09 1.36
N GLY A 58 5.29 0.17 2.70
CA GLY A 58 4.14 -0.19 3.55
C GLY A 58 4.11 -1.63 4.05
N VAL A 59 5.12 -2.45 3.73
CA VAL A 59 5.22 -3.86 4.17
C VAL A 59 5.61 -3.97 5.64
N ALA A 60 6.62 -3.22 6.08
CA ALA A 60 7.09 -3.22 7.48
C ALA A 60 6.22 -2.30 8.37
N GLY A 61 4.90 -2.35 8.20
CA GLY A 61 3.96 -1.44 8.85
C GLY A 61 3.94 -1.56 10.38
N PHE A 62 4.21 -2.74 10.92
CA PHE A 62 4.25 -3.00 12.37
C PHE A 62 5.66 -2.86 12.97
N GLY A 63 6.59 -2.26 12.20
CA GLY A 63 7.98 -2.11 12.56
C GLY A 63 8.80 -3.38 12.36
N HIS A 64 10.10 -3.23 12.46
CA HIS A 64 11.06 -4.31 12.26
C HIS A 64 11.24 -5.14 13.52
N ALA A 65 11.35 -6.47 13.36
CA ALA A 65 11.63 -7.42 14.44
C ALA A 65 10.70 -7.30 15.66
N HIS A 66 9.39 -7.08 15.43
CA HIS A 66 8.42 -7.01 16.53
C HIS A 66 8.42 -8.31 17.35
N PRO A 67 8.63 -8.28 18.69
CA PRO A 67 8.89 -9.51 19.47
C PRO A 67 7.80 -10.57 19.37
N ARG A 68 6.52 -10.15 19.38
CA ARG A 68 5.37 -11.07 19.22
C ARG A 68 5.36 -11.75 17.86
N TRP A 69 5.67 -10.98 16.81
CA TRP A 69 5.69 -11.47 15.43
C TRP A 69 6.85 -12.44 15.21
N VAL A 70 8.06 -12.09 15.67
CA VAL A 70 9.24 -12.95 15.60
C VAL A 70 8.97 -14.29 16.29
N ALA A 71 8.42 -14.23 17.51
CA ALA A 71 8.11 -15.45 18.25
C ALA A 71 7.04 -16.32 17.55
N ALA A 72 6.01 -15.71 16.93
CA ALA A 72 4.99 -16.45 16.19
C ALA A 72 5.57 -17.16 14.95
N VAL A 73 6.35 -16.43 14.14
CA VAL A 73 6.97 -16.96 12.93
C VAL A 73 7.99 -18.06 13.26
N SER A 74 8.87 -17.85 14.24
CA SER A 74 9.87 -18.85 14.65
C SER A 74 9.23 -20.13 15.14
N ARG A 75 8.24 -20.04 16.06
CA ARG A 75 7.53 -21.23 16.56
C ARG A 75 6.85 -22.01 15.44
N GLN A 76 6.25 -21.32 14.46
CA GLN A 76 5.60 -21.99 13.36
C GLN A 76 6.61 -22.64 12.40
N ALA A 77 7.70 -21.95 12.10
CA ALA A 77 8.77 -22.48 11.24
C ALA A 77 9.46 -23.73 11.83
N GLU A 78 9.62 -23.79 13.15
CA GLU A 78 10.13 -24.99 13.85
C GLU A 78 9.23 -26.22 13.69
N ARG A 79 7.92 -25.99 13.52
CA ARG A 79 6.93 -27.06 13.38
C ARG A 79 6.76 -27.48 11.94
N MET A 80 6.55 -26.52 11.03
CA MET A 80 6.25 -26.79 9.63
C MET A 80 6.32 -25.55 8.75
N ALA A 81 7.02 -25.69 7.61
CA ALA A 81 7.16 -24.62 6.62
C ALA A 81 5.95 -24.49 5.67
N ALA A 82 5.30 -25.59 5.27
CA ALA A 82 4.20 -25.59 4.31
C ALA A 82 3.27 -26.81 4.50
N CYS A 83 1.97 -26.63 4.22
CA CYS A 83 0.98 -27.70 4.21
C CYS A 83 -0.20 -27.32 3.31
N ILE A 84 -0.69 -28.25 2.50
CA ILE A 84 -1.90 -28.06 1.67
C ILE A 84 -3.19 -28.49 2.39
N LEU A 85 -3.07 -29.15 3.54
CA LEU A 85 -4.19 -29.58 4.37
C LEU A 85 -4.57 -28.48 5.35
N HIS A 86 -5.72 -28.62 6.00
CA HIS A 86 -6.14 -27.69 7.05
C HIS A 86 -5.12 -27.63 8.18
N THR A 87 -4.80 -26.39 8.59
CA THR A 87 -3.96 -26.10 9.75
C THR A 87 -4.72 -25.22 10.73
N ARG A 88 -4.30 -25.26 11.99
CA ARG A 88 -4.88 -24.39 13.03
C ARG A 88 -4.60 -22.93 12.70
N GLU A 89 -3.38 -22.64 12.27
CA GLU A 89 -2.89 -21.30 11.95
C GLU A 89 -3.73 -20.65 10.84
N HIS A 90 -4.14 -21.43 9.83
CA HIS A 90 -5.06 -20.96 8.79
C HIS A 90 -6.44 -20.60 9.38
N GLY A 91 -7.03 -21.48 10.20
CA GLY A 91 -8.34 -21.21 10.81
C GLY A 91 -8.33 -20.01 11.76
N GLU A 92 -7.29 -19.89 12.60
CA GLU A 92 -7.13 -18.78 13.54
C GLU A 92 -6.92 -17.45 12.81
N LEU A 93 -6.11 -17.42 11.74
CA LEU A 93 -5.98 -16.21 10.93
C LEU A 93 -7.32 -15.82 10.31
N LEU A 94 -8.06 -16.75 9.70
CA LEU A 94 -9.37 -16.43 9.11
C LEU A 94 -10.34 -15.86 10.16
N ALA A 95 -10.36 -16.42 11.37
CA ALA A 95 -11.17 -15.91 12.47
C ALA A 95 -10.73 -14.50 12.93
N GLY A 96 -9.42 -14.26 13.05
CA GLY A 96 -8.87 -12.95 13.39
C GLY A 96 -9.21 -11.89 12.34
N LEU A 97 -9.07 -12.22 11.05
CA LEU A 97 -9.43 -11.34 9.95
C LEU A 97 -10.93 -11.05 9.92
N ALA A 98 -11.79 -12.06 10.12
CA ALA A 98 -13.24 -11.88 10.16
C ALA A 98 -13.68 -10.89 11.24
N GLY A 99 -12.95 -10.83 12.38
CA GLY A 99 -13.21 -9.83 13.43
C GLY A 99 -12.79 -8.40 13.10
N LEU A 100 -11.95 -8.20 12.07
CA LEU A 100 -11.44 -6.89 11.65
C LEU A 100 -12.10 -6.36 10.38
N LEU A 101 -12.74 -7.23 9.60
CA LEU A 101 -13.32 -6.87 8.31
C LEU A 101 -14.52 -5.93 8.45
N PRO A 102 -14.72 -5.00 7.50
CA PRO A 102 -15.96 -4.26 7.37
C PRO A 102 -17.17 -5.20 7.29
N THR A 103 -18.32 -4.72 7.78
CA THR A 103 -19.56 -5.51 7.80
C THR A 103 -19.93 -5.98 6.38
N GLY A 104 -20.37 -7.23 6.26
CA GLY A 104 -20.80 -7.84 5.00
C GLY A 104 -19.70 -8.57 4.22
N LEU A 105 -18.43 -8.44 4.60
CA LEU A 105 -17.35 -9.25 4.02
C LEU A 105 -17.16 -10.51 4.87
N GLU A 106 -17.65 -11.64 4.39
CA GLU A 106 -17.88 -12.83 5.22
C GLU A 106 -16.87 -13.96 4.97
N ARG A 107 -16.31 -14.02 3.76
CA ARG A 107 -15.37 -15.08 3.37
C ARG A 107 -14.12 -14.49 2.77
N THR A 108 -12.99 -15.08 3.16
CA THR A 108 -11.65 -14.61 2.80
C THR A 108 -10.85 -15.73 2.16
N ALA A 109 -10.22 -15.45 1.03
CA ALA A 109 -9.21 -16.29 0.40
C ALA A 109 -7.81 -15.68 0.61
N LEU A 110 -6.79 -16.53 0.82
CA LEU A 110 -5.43 -16.12 1.18
C LEU A 110 -4.42 -16.44 0.08
N TYR A 111 -3.52 -15.50 -0.18
CA TYR A 111 -2.53 -15.51 -1.28
C TYR A 111 -1.19 -14.96 -0.82
N SER A 112 -0.15 -14.98 -1.67
CA SER A 112 1.19 -14.51 -1.28
C SER A 112 1.47 -13.06 -1.66
N GLY A 113 0.94 -12.61 -2.79
CA GLY A 113 1.20 -11.29 -3.33
C GLY A 113 -0.06 -10.44 -3.47
N GLY A 114 0.03 -9.16 -3.11
CA GLY A 114 -1.09 -8.22 -3.30
C GLY A 114 -1.61 -8.18 -4.73
N THR A 115 -0.72 -8.29 -5.73
CA THR A 115 -1.11 -8.38 -7.14
C THR A 115 -1.89 -9.65 -7.48
N GLU A 116 -1.52 -10.80 -6.90
CA GLU A 116 -2.26 -12.07 -7.04
C GLU A 116 -3.67 -11.91 -6.47
N ALA A 117 -3.79 -11.28 -5.30
CA ALA A 117 -5.07 -11.00 -4.68
C ALA A 117 -5.94 -10.04 -5.52
N VAL A 118 -5.36 -9.00 -6.13
CA VAL A 118 -6.11 -8.14 -7.08
C VAL A 118 -6.61 -8.95 -8.28
N GLU A 119 -5.78 -9.78 -8.89
CA GLU A 119 -6.23 -10.60 -10.05
C GLU A 119 -7.34 -11.58 -9.66
N VAL A 120 -7.30 -12.12 -8.45
CA VAL A 120 -8.40 -12.94 -7.91
C VAL A 120 -9.68 -12.12 -7.75
N ALA A 121 -9.61 -10.91 -7.20
CA ALA A 121 -10.77 -10.02 -7.08
C ALA A 121 -11.39 -9.67 -8.44
N VAL A 122 -10.55 -9.39 -9.44
CA VAL A 122 -11.00 -9.12 -10.82
C VAL A 122 -11.71 -10.35 -11.41
N ARG A 123 -11.11 -11.54 -11.29
CA ARG A 123 -11.72 -12.79 -11.74
C ARG A 123 -13.02 -13.09 -11.01
N LEU A 124 -13.10 -12.78 -9.72
CA LEU A 124 -14.30 -12.98 -8.91
C LEU A 124 -15.42 -12.10 -9.47
N ALA A 125 -15.14 -10.82 -9.70
CA ALA A 125 -16.11 -9.91 -10.28
C ALA A 125 -16.56 -10.31 -11.69
N GLN A 126 -15.62 -10.66 -12.58
CA GLN A 126 -15.94 -11.07 -13.95
C GLN A 126 -16.79 -12.35 -13.98
N SER A 127 -16.45 -13.33 -13.14
CA SER A 127 -17.19 -14.61 -13.10
C SER A 127 -18.60 -14.48 -12.53
N VAL A 128 -18.82 -13.60 -11.54
CA VAL A 128 -20.16 -13.35 -10.99
C VAL A 128 -21.00 -12.52 -11.95
N THR A 129 -20.43 -11.48 -12.55
CA THR A 129 -21.20 -10.52 -13.37
C THR A 129 -21.39 -10.99 -14.82
N GLY A 130 -20.54 -11.90 -15.31
CA GLY A 130 -20.46 -12.25 -16.73
C GLY A 130 -19.98 -11.10 -17.62
N ARG A 131 -19.43 -10.03 -17.03
CA ARG A 131 -18.97 -8.82 -17.72
C ARG A 131 -17.45 -8.81 -17.85
N ARG A 132 -16.96 -8.08 -18.85
CA ARG A 132 -15.55 -8.14 -19.27
C ARG A 132 -14.67 -7.15 -18.53
N HIS A 133 -15.13 -5.91 -18.39
CA HIS A 133 -14.23 -4.78 -18.18
C HIS A 133 -14.01 -4.45 -16.71
N LEU A 134 -12.79 -4.05 -16.40
CA LEU A 134 -12.36 -3.43 -15.14
C LEU A 134 -12.11 -1.95 -15.42
N VAL A 135 -12.64 -1.06 -14.57
CA VAL A 135 -12.27 0.36 -14.60
C VAL A 135 -11.49 0.69 -13.33
N SER A 136 -10.33 1.32 -13.48
CA SER A 136 -9.51 1.89 -12.41
C SER A 136 -9.36 3.39 -12.59
N PHE A 137 -8.49 4.01 -11.80
CA PHE A 137 -8.31 5.46 -11.78
C PHE A 137 -6.88 5.87 -12.08
N ALA A 138 -6.74 6.99 -12.79
CA ALA A 138 -5.47 7.64 -13.09
C ALA A 138 -4.58 7.77 -11.85
N GLY A 139 -3.30 7.37 -11.97
CA GLY A 139 -2.35 7.38 -10.86
C GLY A 139 -2.37 6.12 -9.99
N GLY A 140 -3.40 5.28 -10.11
CA GLY A 140 -3.53 3.99 -9.42
C GLY A 140 -2.37 3.02 -9.66
N PHE A 141 -2.18 2.12 -8.71
CA PHE A 141 -1.21 1.03 -8.77
C PHE A 141 -1.78 -0.24 -8.13
N HIS A 142 -2.15 -1.21 -8.97
CA HIS A 142 -2.77 -2.46 -8.52
C HIS A 142 -1.89 -3.70 -8.79
N GLY A 143 -0.61 -3.49 -9.14
CA GLY A 143 0.36 -4.56 -9.31
C GLY A 143 1.24 -4.44 -10.53
N LYS A 144 1.90 -5.55 -10.88
CA LYS A 144 2.88 -5.62 -11.97
C LYS A 144 2.70 -6.82 -12.90
N THR A 145 1.68 -7.66 -12.69
CA THR A 145 1.35 -8.77 -13.58
C THR A 145 0.60 -8.28 -14.82
N ALA A 146 0.52 -9.12 -15.85
CA ALA A 146 0.05 -8.73 -17.18
C ALA A 146 -1.37 -8.12 -17.19
N GLY A 147 -2.23 -8.39 -16.21
CA GLY A 147 -3.52 -7.69 -16.10
C GLY A 147 -3.37 -6.32 -15.44
N THR A 148 -3.09 -6.33 -14.15
CA THR A 148 -3.24 -5.15 -13.27
C THR A 148 -2.13 -4.12 -13.42
N ARG A 149 -1.04 -4.45 -14.13
CA ARG A 149 0.05 -3.51 -14.44
C ARG A 149 -0.40 -2.27 -15.20
N PHE A 150 -1.47 -2.38 -15.97
CA PHE A 150 -1.94 -1.35 -16.90
C PHE A 150 -2.97 -0.40 -16.32
N THR A 151 -3.32 -0.56 -15.05
CA THR A 151 -4.14 0.41 -14.31
C THR A 151 -3.38 1.70 -14.07
N GLY A 152 -4.09 2.82 -13.98
CA GLY A 152 -3.55 4.14 -13.67
C GLY A 152 -2.85 4.85 -14.83
N HIS A 153 -3.25 4.58 -16.07
CA HIS A 153 -2.67 5.09 -17.32
C HIS A 153 -1.18 4.75 -17.50
N ARG A 154 -0.80 3.52 -17.18
CA ARG A 154 0.60 3.07 -17.21
C ARG A 154 0.89 2.24 -18.46
N TYR A 155 2.07 2.47 -19.04
CA TYR A 155 2.70 1.63 -20.08
C TYR A 155 1.82 1.30 -21.31
N PRO A 156 1.21 2.29 -21.99
CA PRO A 156 0.25 2.03 -23.08
C PRO A 156 0.82 1.18 -24.23
N GLY A 157 2.10 1.37 -24.60
CA GLY A 157 2.71 0.56 -25.67
C GLY A 157 2.90 -0.92 -25.31
N GLU A 158 3.22 -1.24 -24.06
CA GLU A 158 3.36 -2.63 -23.59
C GLU A 158 1.99 -3.32 -23.49
N ARG A 159 0.97 -2.56 -23.09
CA ARG A 159 -0.43 -3.00 -23.00
C ARG A 159 -0.94 -3.53 -24.34
N ASP A 160 -0.68 -2.79 -25.42
CA ASP A 160 -1.13 -3.16 -26.77
C ASP A 160 -0.47 -4.48 -27.23
N TRP A 161 0.83 -4.66 -26.97
CA TRP A 161 1.57 -5.86 -27.37
C TRP A 161 1.09 -7.12 -26.63
N LEU A 162 0.63 -6.95 -25.39
CA LEU A 162 0.08 -8.04 -24.57
C LEU A 162 -1.42 -8.27 -24.79
N GLY A 163 -2.07 -7.47 -25.64
CA GLY A 163 -3.48 -7.62 -25.98
C GLY A 163 -4.43 -7.36 -24.81
N ILE A 164 -4.06 -6.45 -23.90
CA ILE A 164 -4.87 -6.11 -22.72
C ILE A 164 -5.78 -4.94 -23.05
N ASP A 165 -7.05 -5.22 -23.33
CA ASP A 165 -8.08 -4.24 -23.71
C ASP A 165 -9.28 -4.20 -22.76
N TRP A 166 -9.22 -4.95 -21.66
CA TRP A 166 -10.29 -5.07 -20.66
C TRP A 166 -10.05 -4.23 -19.40
N VAL A 167 -8.92 -3.52 -19.31
CA VAL A 167 -8.58 -2.59 -18.21
C VAL A 167 -8.71 -1.16 -18.71
N HIS A 168 -9.47 -0.32 -18.03
CA HIS A 168 -9.70 1.08 -18.40
C HIS A 168 -9.42 1.99 -17.24
N ASP A 169 -9.19 3.27 -17.52
CA ASP A 169 -8.87 4.26 -16.51
C ASP A 169 -9.70 5.51 -16.69
N THR A 170 -10.07 6.12 -15.58
CA THR A 170 -10.76 7.42 -15.52
C THR A 170 -10.09 8.35 -14.50
N THR A 171 -10.51 9.61 -14.45
CA THR A 171 -9.98 10.59 -13.52
C THR A 171 -10.20 10.20 -12.05
N TYR A 172 -9.13 10.25 -11.24
CA TYR A 172 -9.24 10.23 -9.78
C TYR A 172 -9.47 11.66 -9.25
N PRO A 173 -10.54 11.94 -8.50
CA PRO A 173 -10.82 13.28 -8.00
C PRO A 173 -9.96 13.57 -6.77
N LEU A 174 -8.73 14.04 -7.00
CA LEU A 174 -7.80 14.46 -5.95
C LEU A 174 -8.30 15.74 -5.26
N CYS A 175 -8.21 15.79 -3.94
CA CYS A 175 -8.27 17.08 -3.24
C CYS A 175 -6.93 17.81 -3.35
N ARG A 176 -6.93 19.02 -3.90
CA ARG A 176 -5.70 19.82 -4.13
C ARG A 176 -5.29 20.64 -2.91
N ASP A 177 -6.26 21.18 -2.19
CA ASP A 177 -6.06 21.99 -0.97
C ASP A 177 -6.14 21.11 0.28
N HIS A 178 -5.53 19.92 0.19
CA HIS A 178 -5.66 18.91 1.22
C HIS A 178 -4.90 19.27 2.50
N ASP A 179 -5.60 19.42 3.63
CA ASP A 179 -5.00 19.32 4.96
C ASP A 179 -5.04 17.88 5.50
N ALA A 180 -3.86 17.27 5.67
CA ALA A 180 -3.67 15.89 6.14
C ALA A 180 -4.30 15.60 7.53
N VAL A 181 -4.64 16.65 8.30
CA VAL A 181 -5.33 16.53 9.58
C VAL A 181 -6.85 16.58 9.44
N SER A 182 -7.38 17.67 8.89
CA SER A 182 -8.81 17.99 9.05
C SER A 182 -9.65 17.82 7.79
N TYR A 183 -9.03 17.72 6.61
CA TYR A 183 -9.70 17.58 5.32
C TYR A 183 -10.92 18.53 5.10
N PRO A 184 -10.83 19.81 5.49
CA PRO A 184 -12.01 20.66 5.60
C PRO A 184 -12.53 21.14 4.22
N ASP A 185 -11.61 21.36 3.28
CA ASP A 185 -11.91 21.89 1.95
C ASP A 185 -12.17 20.80 0.90
N CYS A 186 -12.14 19.54 1.31
CA CYS A 186 -12.22 18.37 0.44
C CYS A 186 -13.61 17.70 0.48
N ASP A 187 -14.71 18.39 0.79
CA ASP A 187 -16.03 17.77 1.02
C ASP A 187 -16.82 17.44 -0.27
N ALA A 188 -16.17 17.47 -1.44
CA ALA A 188 -16.83 17.20 -2.70
C ALA A 188 -17.06 15.70 -2.96
N THR A 189 -17.97 15.38 -3.90
CA THR A 189 -18.25 14.00 -4.35
C THR A 189 -17.38 13.56 -5.52
N GLY A 190 -16.57 14.46 -6.10
CA GLY A 190 -15.86 14.17 -7.35
C GLY A 190 -16.81 13.96 -8.54
N ALA A 191 -17.95 14.66 -8.59
CA ALA A 191 -19.01 14.44 -9.58
C ALA A 191 -18.54 14.41 -11.05
N GLY A 192 -17.55 15.23 -11.42
CA GLY A 192 -16.96 15.21 -12.76
C GLY A 192 -16.29 13.89 -13.10
N ALA A 193 -15.50 13.34 -12.16
CA ALA A 193 -14.87 12.02 -12.31
C ALA A 193 -15.89 10.88 -12.38
N LEU A 194 -16.96 10.96 -11.58
CA LEU A 194 -18.05 9.97 -11.62
C LEU A 194 -18.83 10.01 -12.94
N ALA A 195 -19.05 11.21 -13.50
CA ALA A 195 -19.68 11.35 -14.81
C ALA A 195 -18.77 10.81 -15.92
N GLU A 196 -17.46 11.07 -15.85
CA GLU A 196 -16.48 10.51 -16.77
C GLU A 196 -16.43 8.99 -16.71
N LEU A 197 -16.39 8.39 -15.51
CA LEU A 197 -16.48 6.95 -15.30
C LEU A 197 -17.71 6.35 -15.99
N ASP A 198 -18.87 6.99 -15.82
CA ASP A 198 -20.13 6.54 -16.41
C ASP A 198 -20.12 6.61 -17.95
N LEU A 199 -19.51 7.67 -18.51
CA LEU A 199 -19.32 7.83 -19.95
C LEU A 199 -18.35 6.79 -20.53
N VAL A 200 -17.22 6.56 -19.86
CA VAL A 200 -16.26 5.49 -20.23
C VAL A 200 -16.98 4.16 -20.23
N ALA A 201 -17.69 3.82 -19.15
CA ALA A 201 -18.40 2.56 -19.02
C ALA A 201 -19.48 2.36 -20.10
N ALA A 202 -20.17 3.42 -20.52
CA ALA A 202 -21.18 3.35 -21.57
C ALA A 202 -20.61 3.00 -22.96
N GLY A 203 -19.32 3.27 -23.20
CA GLY A 203 -18.63 2.94 -24.44
C GLY A 203 -18.03 1.53 -24.50
N LEU A 204 -18.19 0.72 -23.44
CA LEU A 204 -17.51 -0.57 -23.30
C LEU A 204 -18.42 -1.76 -23.61
N ASP A 205 -18.26 -2.35 -24.79
CA ASP A 205 -18.94 -3.58 -25.19
C ASP A 205 -18.57 -4.76 -24.27
N GLY A 206 -19.56 -5.49 -23.78
CA GLY A 206 -19.36 -6.57 -22.79
C GLY A 206 -19.43 -6.12 -21.34
N GLY A 207 -19.67 -4.83 -21.09
CA GLY A 207 -20.02 -4.28 -19.78
C GLY A 207 -18.89 -4.23 -18.76
N VAL A 208 -19.08 -3.41 -17.72
CA VAL A 208 -18.15 -3.27 -16.60
C VAL A 208 -18.50 -4.27 -15.50
N ALA A 209 -17.56 -5.15 -15.17
CA ALA A 209 -17.65 -6.11 -14.07
C ALA A 209 -17.40 -5.42 -12.73
N ALA A 210 -16.33 -4.63 -12.66
CA ALA A 210 -15.91 -3.98 -11.44
C ALA A 210 -15.25 -2.63 -11.69
N VAL A 211 -15.32 -1.80 -10.65
CA VAL A 211 -14.49 -0.61 -10.50
C VAL A 211 -13.52 -0.86 -9.34
N ILE A 212 -12.22 -0.68 -9.58
CA ILE A 212 -11.19 -0.84 -8.55
C ILE A 212 -10.58 0.51 -8.17
N VAL A 213 -10.40 0.73 -6.87
CA VAL A 213 -9.90 2.00 -6.33
C VAL A 213 -8.96 1.77 -5.15
N GLU A 214 -7.83 2.48 -5.11
CA GLU A 214 -7.11 2.71 -3.86
C GLU A 214 -7.83 3.81 -3.07
N PRO A 215 -8.19 3.60 -1.79
CA PRO A 215 -8.86 4.64 -0.99
C PRO A 215 -8.02 5.90 -0.85
N VAL A 216 -6.69 5.75 -0.86
CA VAL A 216 -5.68 6.81 -0.96
C VAL A 216 -4.63 6.32 -1.94
N LEU A 217 -4.35 7.06 -3.01
CA LEU A 217 -3.34 6.65 -4.00
C LEU A 217 -1.94 6.66 -3.38
N GLY A 218 -1.37 5.49 -3.09
CA GLY A 218 -0.08 5.42 -2.40
C GLY A 218 1.08 5.71 -3.34
N THR A 219 1.14 5.04 -4.49
CA THR A 219 2.24 5.21 -5.46
C THR A 219 2.24 6.59 -6.13
N ALA A 220 1.08 7.24 -6.22
CA ALA A 220 0.94 8.59 -6.76
C ALA A 220 1.38 9.71 -5.79
N GLY A 221 1.97 9.36 -4.64
CA GLY A 221 2.46 10.34 -3.67
C GLY A 221 1.58 10.48 -2.44
N ASN A 222 0.92 9.41 -1.98
CA ASN A 222 -0.01 9.43 -0.84
C ASN A 222 -1.13 10.47 -1.01
N ARG A 223 -1.87 10.36 -2.12
CA ARG A 223 -2.87 11.36 -2.51
C ARG A 223 -4.29 10.84 -2.25
N PRO A 224 -5.02 11.43 -1.31
CA PRO A 224 -6.38 11.01 -1.01
C PRO A 224 -7.40 11.74 -1.92
N PRO A 225 -8.63 11.19 -2.05
CA PRO A 225 -9.67 11.72 -2.92
C PRO A 225 -10.52 12.75 -2.20
N GLU A 226 -11.30 13.53 -2.94
CA GLU A 226 -12.43 14.27 -2.36
C GLU A 226 -13.23 13.36 -1.38
N ARG A 227 -13.51 13.86 -0.17
CA ARG A 227 -13.94 13.11 1.01
C ARG A 227 -15.21 12.29 0.78
N ARG A 228 -16.14 12.78 -0.06
CA ARG A 228 -17.39 12.07 -0.37
C ARG A 228 -17.32 11.20 -1.62
N PHE A 229 -16.18 11.20 -2.31
CA PHE A 229 -16.02 10.47 -3.57
C PHE A 229 -16.24 8.97 -3.42
N LEU A 230 -15.62 8.32 -2.44
CA LEU A 230 -15.69 6.87 -2.29
C LEU A 230 -17.12 6.39 -1.98
N ALA A 231 -17.87 7.15 -1.18
CA ALA A 231 -19.29 6.88 -0.93
C ALA A 231 -20.13 7.06 -2.21
N ALA A 232 -19.94 8.16 -2.93
CA ALA A 232 -20.64 8.41 -4.19
C ALA A 232 -20.27 7.40 -5.30
N LEU A 233 -19.05 6.87 -5.28
CA LEU A 233 -18.59 5.79 -6.14
C LEU A 233 -19.29 4.47 -5.81
N ALA A 234 -19.41 4.12 -4.53
CA ALA A 234 -20.16 2.95 -4.09
C ALA A 234 -21.62 3.02 -4.55
N ASP A 235 -22.27 4.18 -4.37
CA ASP A 235 -23.64 4.40 -4.84
C ASP A 235 -23.77 4.25 -6.36
N LEU A 236 -22.79 4.76 -7.13
CA LEU A 236 -22.78 4.61 -8.58
C LEU A 236 -22.62 3.15 -9.00
N CYS A 237 -21.68 2.42 -8.39
CA CYS A 237 -21.46 1.00 -8.64
C CYS A 237 -22.74 0.19 -8.37
N ALA A 238 -23.40 0.44 -7.23
CA ALA A 238 -24.66 -0.20 -6.88
C ALA A 238 -25.77 0.06 -7.91
N ARG A 239 -25.96 1.31 -8.36
CA ARG A 239 -26.97 1.65 -9.39
C ARG A 239 -26.71 1.01 -10.74
N ARG A 240 -25.44 0.76 -11.08
CA ARG A 240 -25.02 0.19 -12.36
C ARG A 240 -24.81 -1.33 -12.32
N GLY A 241 -24.89 -1.92 -11.13
CA GLY A 241 -24.56 -3.33 -10.90
C GLY A 241 -23.10 -3.64 -11.22
N TRP A 242 -22.19 -2.71 -10.96
CA TRP A 242 -20.75 -2.94 -10.97
C TRP A 242 -20.32 -3.33 -9.56
N LEU A 243 -19.35 -4.22 -9.41
CA LEU A 243 -18.76 -4.50 -8.11
C LEU A 243 -17.71 -3.44 -7.77
N LEU A 244 -17.74 -2.93 -6.54
CA LEU A 244 -16.71 -2.07 -5.99
C LEU A 244 -15.60 -2.91 -5.35
N VAL A 245 -14.40 -2.81 -5.91
CA VAL A 245 -13.17 -3.41 -5.36
C VAL A 245 -12.35 -2.31 -4.68
N MET A 246 -12.17 -2.40 -3.36
CA MET A 246 -11.23 -1.52 -2.65
C MET A 246 -9.88 -2.22 -2.50
N ASP A 247 -8.85 -1.64 -3.13
CA ASP A 247 -7.46 -2.07 -3.00
C ASP A 247 -6.82 -1.36 -1.80
N GLU A 248 -6.76 -2.10 -0.71
CA GLU A 248 -6.22 -1.68 0.58
C GLU A 248 -4.86 -2.31 0.86
N ASN A 249 -4.12 -2.68 -0.19
CA ASN A 249 -2.76 -3.20 -0.04
C ASN A 249 -1.81 -2.22 0.70
N ILE A 250 -2.05 -0.90 0.69
CA ILE A 250 -1.27 0.07 1.50
C ILE A 250 -2.09 0.58 2.68
N THR A 251 -3.35 0.94 2.43
CA THR A 251 -4.21 1.65 3.39
C THR A 251 -4.79 0.75 4.48
N GLY A 252 -4.78 -0.58 4.29
CA GLY A 252 -5.31 -1.52 5.26
C GLY A 252 -4.39 -1.75 6.46
N CYS A 253 -4.84 -2.65 7.33
CA CYS A 253 -4.12 -3.08 8.55
C CYS A 253 -3.80 -1.93 9.51
N GLY A 254 -4.67 -0.94 9.68
CA GLY A 254 -4.48 0.12 10.68
C GLY A 254 -3.84 1.40 10.17
N ARG A 255 -3.34 1.43 8.93
CA ARG A 255 -2.51 2.53 8.40
C ARG A 255 -3.14 3.93 8.54
N LEU A 256 -4.46 4.00 8.42
CA LEU A 256 -5.25 5.23 8.48
C LEU A 256 -5.75 5.55 9.90
N GLY A 257 -5.40 4.74 10.90
CA GLY A 257 -5.94 4.82 12.26
C GLY A 257 -7.28 4.08 12.44
N ALA A 258 -7.63 3.23 11.48
CA ALA A 258 -8.74 2.28 11.51
C ALA A 258 -8.29 0.96 10.85
N PRO A 259 -8.92 -0.20 11.15
CA PRO A 259 -8.51 -1.49 10.57
C PRO A 259 -8.35 -1.44 9.06
N PHE A 260 -9.32 -0.84 8.37
CA PHE A 260 -9.28 -0.56 6.94
C PHE A 260 -9.68 0.90 6.65
N ALA A 261 -9.25 1.43 5.50
CA ALA A 261 -9.69 2.74 5.04
C ALA A 261 -11.18 2.75 4.66
N ALA A 262 -11.75 1.60 4.30
CA ALA A 262 -13.19 1.40 4.23
C ALA A 262 -13.90 1.89 5.51
N ASP A 263 -13.36 1.56 6.69
CA ASP A 263 -13.88 2.04 7.97
C ASP A 263 -13.64 3.55 8.14
N TYR A 264 -12.45 4.03 7.79
CA TYR A 264 -12.08 5.44 7.87
C TYR A 264 -13.00 6.34 7.04
N PHE A 265 -13.35 5.91 5.82
CA PHE A 265 -14.19 6.65 4.90
C PHE A 265 -15.69 6.30 5.03
N GLY A 266 -16.04 5.30 5.84
CA GLY A 266 -17.43 4.83 6.00
C GLY A 266 -18.01 4.24 4.71
N VAL A 267 -17.21 3.49 3.96
CA VAL A 267 -17.60 2.89 2.67
C VAL A 267 -17.57 1.37 2.78
N GLN A 268 -18.61 0.73 2.26
CA GLN A 268 -18.72 -0.72 2.23
C GLN A 268 -18.43 -1.23 0.80
N PRO A 269 -17.26 -1.86 0.55
CA PRO A 269 -16.97 -2.46 -0.75
C PRO A 269 -17.68 -3.81 -0.93
N ASP A 270 -17.79 -4.25 -2.18
CA ASP A 270 -18.23 -5.61 -2.51
C ASP A 270 -17.09 -6.62 -2.31
N ILE A 271 -15.87 -6.20 -2.65
CA ILE A 271 -14.64 -6.98 -2.55
C ILE A 271 -13.55 -6.09 -1.95
N LEU A 272 -12.87 -6.59 -0.93
CA LEU A 272 -11.72 -5.94 -0.30
C LEU A 272 -10.46 -6.74 -0.57
N VAL A 273 -9.39 -6.08 -0.99
CA VAL A 273 -8.09 -6.69 -1.24
C VAL A 273 -7.05 -6.02 -0.37
N TRP A 274 -6.22 -6.79 0.33
CA TRP A 274 -5.09 -6.23 1.07
C TRP A 274 -3.93 -7.23 1.20
N GLY A 275 -2.80 -6.75 1.66
CA GLY A 275 -1.54 -7.49 1.77
C GLY A 275 -0.52 -6.66 2.52
N LYS A 276 0.72 -6.57 2.00
CA LYS A 276 1.83 -5.79 2.58
C LYS A 276 1.97 -5.95 4.10
N ALA A 277 1.49 -4.97 4.88
CA ALA A 277 1.54 -4.98 6.33
C ALA A 277 0.82 -6.19 6.96
N MET A 278 -0.12 -6.80 6.24
CA MET A 278 -0.85 -7.99 6.67
C MET A 278 0.06 -9.11 7.14
N GLY A 279 1.18 -9.35 6.46
CA GLY A 279 2.15 -10.38 6.85
C GLY A 279 3.25 -9.89 7.78
N GLY A 280 3.28 -8.60 8.14
CA GLY A 280 4.33 -8.00 8.98
C GLY A 280 5.75 -8.19 8.44
N GLY A 281 5.92 -8.26 7.11
CA GLY A 281 7.19 -8.59 6.46
C GLY A 281 7.22 -9.96 5.78
N PHE A 282 6.27 -10.86 6.07
CA PHE A 282 6.12 -12.13 5.37
C PHE A 282 5.16 -12.01 4.16
N PRO A 283 5.35 -12.76 3.06
CA PRO A 283 4.40 -12.80 1.94
C PRO A 283 3.02 -13.31 2.39
N LEU A 284 2.05 -12.40 2.42
CA LEU A 284 0.65 -12.68 2.72
C LEU A 284 -0.24 -11.59 2.14
N SER A 285 -1.36 -12.00 1.57
CA SER A 285 -2.42 -11.14 1.05
C SER A 285 -3.76 -11.85 1.11
N ALA A 286 -4.84 -11.09 0.98
CA ALA A 286 -6.19 -11.61 1.11
C ALA A 286 -7.16 -10.92 0.15
N VAL A 287 -8.21 -11.66 -0.20
CA VAL A 287 -9.41 -11.16 -0.87
C VAL A 287 -10.59 -11.54 0.00
N ALA A 288 -11.34 -10.56 0.47
CA ALA A 288 -12.59 -10.77 1.21
C ALA A 288 -13.78 -10.27 0.40
N ALA A 289 -14.88 -11.01 0.44
CA ALA A 289 -16.12 -10.66 -0.25
C ALA A 289 -17.33 -11.27 0.47
N ARG A 290 -18.53 -10.83 0.10
CA ARG A 290 -19.81 -11.44 0.52
C ARG A 290 -19.84 -12.93 0.14
N SER A 291 -20.45 -13.79 0.96
CA SER A 291 -20.55 -15.23 0.66
C SER A 291 -21.18 -15.52 -0.70
N GLU A 292 -22.24 -14.76 -1.05
CA GLU A 292 -22.98 -14.93 -2.31
C GLU A 292 -22.12 -14.71 -3.55
N LEU A 293 -21.10 -13.84 -3.48
CA LEU A 293 -20.19 -13.60 -4.60
C LEU A 293 -19.29 -14.82 -4.82
N TRP A 294 -18.80 -15.44 -3.75
CA TRP A 294 -18.02 -16.68 -3.86
C TRP A 294 -18.88 -17.81 -4.41
N ASP A 295 -20.07 -18.01 -3.85
CA ASP A 295 -20.97 -19.12 -4.20
C ASP A 295 -21.51 -19.02 -5.64
N ALA A 296 -21.73 -17.81 -6.15
CA ALA A 296 -22.19 -17.57 -7.52
C ALA A 296 -21.07 -17.56 -8.58
N SER A 297 -19.81 -17.62 -8.16
CA SER A 297 -18.66 -17.50 -9.05
C SER A 297 -18.08 -18.84 -9.48
N LEU A 298 -17.17 -18.80 -10.45
CA LEU A 298 -16.34 -19.95 -10.80
C LEU A 298 -15.38 -20.36 -9.66
N PHE A 299 -15.26 -19.56 -8.60
CA PHE A 299 -14.46 -19.91 -7.42
C PHE A 299 -15.18 -20.87 -6.45
N ALA A 300 -16.47 -21.15 -6.65
CA ALA A 300 -17.18 -22.19 -5.91
C ALA A 300 -16.66 -23.61 -6.26
N GLU A 301 -16.02 -23.77 -7.43
CA GLU A 301 -15.47 -25.05 -7.87
C GLU A 301 -14.28 -25.49 -7.00
N PRO A 302 -14.13 -26.80 -6.72
CA PRO A 302 -13.02 -27.32 -5.96
C PRO A 302 -11.67 -26.83 -6.50
N SER A 303 -10.82 -26.36 -5.59
CA SER A 303 -9.47 -25.87 -5.88
C SER A 303 -9.39 -24.58 -6.70
N ALA A 304 -10.50 -23.95 -7.09
CA ALA A 304 -10.46 -22.73 -7.92
C ALA A 304 -9.76 -21.54 -7.23
N THR A 305 -9.80 -21.49 -5.90
CA THR A 305 -9.11 -20.48 -5.07
C THR A 305 -7.71 -20.90 -4.61
N SER A 306 -7.29 -22.15 -4.89
CA SER A 306 -6.05 -22.71 -4.35
C SER A 306 -4.80 -22.05 -4.95
N SER A 307 -3.76 -21.93 -4.12
CA SER A 307 -2.43 -21.44 -4.51
C SER A 307 -1.39 -22.19 -3.70
N SER A 308 -0.23 -22.52 -4.29
CA SER A 308 0.81 -23.32 -3.62
C SER A 308 1.33 -22.70 -2.33
N TYR A 309 1.33 -21.36 -2.26
CA TYR A 309 1.72 -20.59 -1.07
C TYR A 309 0.52 -19.89 -0.41
N GLY A 310 -0.67 -20.00 -0.98
CA GLY A 310 -1.90 -19.51 -0.38
C GLY A 310 -2.15 -20.21 0.96
N ALA A 311 -2.54 -19.43 1.98
CA ALA A 311 -2.70 -19.91 3.35
C ALA A 311 -1.48 -20.67 3.92
N ASN A 312 -0.26 -20.30 3.52
CA ASN A 312 0.96 -20.88 4.08
C ASN A 312 0.96 -20.77 5.63
N PRO A 313 1.21 -21.84 6.39
CA PRO A 313 1.12 -21.81 7.85
C PRO A 313 2.02 -20.77 8.53
N VAL A 314 3.23 -20.54 8.02
CA VAL A 314 4.14 -19.50 8.53
C VAL A 314 3.59 -18.11 8.24
N ALA A 315 3.06 -17.89 7.04
CA ALA A 315 2.37 -16.65 6.68
C ALA A 315 1.14 -16.43 7.58
N CYS A 316 0.34 -17.48 7.82
CA CYS A 316 -0.83 -17.41 8.69
C CYS A 316 -0.46 -17.02 10.12
N ALA A 317 0.60 -17.61 10.69
CA ALA A 317 1.11 -17.24 12.01
C ALA A 317 1.61 -15.78 12.05
N ALA A 318 2.30 -15.34 10.99
CA ALA A 318 2.75 -13.96 10.84
C ALA A 318 1.57 -12.97 10.82
N GLY A 319 0.54 -13.28 10.02
CA GLY A 319 -0.67 -12.47 9.91
C GLY A 319 -1.53 -12.47 11.17
N LEU A 320 -1.59 -13.60 11.88
CA LEU A 320 -2.32 -13.67 13.14
C LEU A 320 -1.67 -12.77 14.19
N ALA A 321 -0.34 -12.78 14.30
CA ALA A 321 0.37 -11.86 15.19
C ALA A 321 0.09 -10.39 14.84
N VAL A 322 -0.02 -10.06 13.54
CA VAL A 322 -0.43 -8.73 13.08
C VAL A 322 -1.85 -8.39 13.54
N CYS A 323 -2.82 -9.31 13.38
CA CYS A 323 -4.20 -9.09 13.83
C CYS A 323 -4.24 -8.85 15.34
N GLU A 324 -3.49 -9.62 16.12
CA GLU A 324 -3.45 -9.47 17.57
C GLU A 324 -2.81 -8.15 18.03
N ILE A 325 -1.79 -7.64 17.33
CA ILE A 325 -1.16 -6.34 17.62
C ILE A 325 -2.12 -5.21 17.25
N LEU A 326 -2.76 -5.31 16.08
CA LEU A 326 -3.72 -4.32 15.61
C LEU A 326 -4.93 -4.18 16.56
N ALA A 327 -5.34 -5.29 17.19
CA ALA A 327 -6.43 -5.33 18.15
C ALA A 327 -6.03 -4.93 19.59
N GLU A 328 -4.75 -4.58 19.84
CA GLU A 328 -4.33 -4.08 21.16
C GLU A 328 -5.02 -2.74 21.47
N GLU A 329 -5.49 -2.61 22.71
CA GLU A 329 -6.06 -1.37 23.22
C GLU A 329 -5.02 -0.24 23.14
N GLY A 330 -5.38 0.89 22.55
CA GLY A 330 -4.49 2.04 22.39
C GLY A 330 -3.64 2.03 21.12
N PHE A 331 -3.57 0.93 20.36
CA PHE A 331 -2.73 0.85 19.16
C PHE A 331 -3.19 1.84 18.08
N LEU A 332 -4.48 1.80 17.71
CA LEU A 332 -5.03 2.70 16.71
C LEU A 332 -5.10 4.15 17.21
N GLU A 333 -5.27 4.35 18.52
CA GLU A 333 -5.19 5.66 19.17
C GLU A 333 -3.79 6.27 18.98
N ASN A 334 -2.72 5.48 19.19
CA ASN A 334 -1.35 5.90 18.93
C ASN A 334 -1.16 6.27 17.46
N VAL A 335 -1.63 5.44 16.53
CA VAL A 335 -1.55 5.71 15.09
C VAL A 335 -2.16 7.07 14.75
N ARG A 336 -3.36 7.36 15.27
CA ARG A 336 -4.05 8.64 15.03
C ARG A 336 -3.29 9.82 15.67
N ALA A 337 -2.80 9.66 16.89
CA ALA A 337 -2.06 10.70 17.60
C ALA A 337 -0.74 11.06 16.88
N VAL A 338 0.01 10.05 16.45
CA VAL A 338 1.28 10.23 15.72
C VAL A 338 1.03 10.80 14.33
N ALA A 339 -0.01 10.34 13.62
CA ALA A 339 -0.41 10.92 12.34
C ALA A 339 -0.71 12.41 12.45
N HIS A 340 -1.49 12.81 13.46
CA HIS A 340 -1.80 14.21 13.73
C HIS A 340 -0.54 15.04 14.01
N ARG A 341 0.38 14.48 14.81
CA ARG A 341 1.66 15.13 15.14
C ARG A 341 2.53 15.35 13.90
N LEU A 342 2.72 14.32 13.08
CA LEU A 342 3.50 14.41 11.85
C LEU A 342 2.86 15.38 10.85
N ALA A 343 1.55 15.33 10.67
CA ALA A 343 0.83 16.24 9.78
C ALA A 343 0.95 17.71 10.24
N ALA A 344 0.85 17.98 11.54
CA ALA A 344 1.07 19.31 12.08
C ALA A 344 2.50 19.81 11.82
N GLY A 345 3.51 18.99 12.10
CA GLY A 345 4.91 19.35 11.86
C GLY A 345 5.23 19.55 10.38
N LEU A 346 4.63 18.76 9.47
CA LEU A 346 4.80 18.97 8.03
C LEU A 346 4.30 20.34 7.57
N ARG A 347 3.18 20.83 8.11
CA ARG A 347 2.67 22.17 7.80
C ARG A 347 3.60 23.28 8.30
N GLU A 348 4.20 23.09 9.47
CA GLU A 348 5.20 24.02 9.99
C GLU A 348 6.46 24.06 9.11
N ILE A 349 6.92 22.90 8.65
CA ILE A 349 8.06 22.79 7.73
C ILE A 349 7.73 23.42 6.37
N GLU A 350 6.54 23.15 5.82
CA GLU A 350 6.07 23.76 4.57
C GLU A 350 6.04 25.30 4.66
N ALA A 351 5.56 25.85 5.78
CA ALA A 351 5.57 27.30 5.98
C ALA A 351 6.98 27.91 6.08
N ALA A 352 7.99 27.11 6.44
CA ALA A 352 9.36 27.57 6.66
C ALA A 352 10.33 27.24 5.50
N SER A 353 10.00 26.28 4.64
CA SER A 353 10.87 25.80 3.56
C SER A 353 10.36 26.23 2.19
N PRO A 354 11.20 26.88 1.35
CA PRO A 354 10.80 27.23 -0.01
C PRO A 354 10.74 26.01 -0.96
N TYR A 355 11.14 24.82 -0.50
CA TYR A 355 11.22 23.60 -1.29
C TYR A 355 10.03 22.66 -1.12
N ILE A 356 9.17 22.88 -0.11
CA ILE A 356 8.05 22.00 0.22
C ILE A 356 6.74 22.73 -0.09
N ALA A 357 5.84 22.04 -0.79
CA ALA A 357 4.50 22.53 -1.09
C ALA A 357 3.47 21.39 -1.06
N HIS A 358 2.20 21.72 -0.90
CA HIS A 358 1.06 20.80 -0.97
C HIS A 358 1.24 19.59 -0.03
N THR A 359 1.52 19.85 1.25
CA THR A 359 1.48 18.78 2.27
C THR A 359 0.10 18.14 2.29
N ARG A 360 0.04 16.82 2.48
CA ARG A 360 -1.16 16.02 2.25
C ARG A 360 -1.06 14.65 2.93
N GLY A 361 -2.19 13.96 2.99
CA GLY A 361 -2.24 12.54 3.38
C GLY A 361 -3.39 12.17 4.31
N ALA A 362 -3.48 10.91 4.70
CA ALA A 362 -4.48 10.48 5.68
C ALA A 362 -3.87 9.41 6.58
N GLY A 363 -4.08 9.56 7.90
CA GLY A 363 -3.37 8.75 8.90
C GLY A 363 -1.86 8.78 8.69
N LEU A 364 -1.20 7.62 8.75
CA LEU A 364 0.24 7.50 8.53
C LEU A 364 0.61 7.24 7.06
N MET A 365 -0.18 7.77 6.12
CA MET A 365 0.18 7.94 4.71
C MET A 365 0.27 9.43 4.39
N LEU A 366 1.43 10.03 4.63
CA LEU A 366 1.66 11.46 4.47
C LEU A 366 2.57 11.74 3.28
N GLY A 367 2.55 12.95 2.75
CA GLY A 367 3.42 13.34 1.64
C GLY A 367 3.37 14.82 1.38
N PHE A 368 4.22 15.25 0.44
CA PHE A 368 4.28 16.63 -0.04
C PHE A 368 4.87 16.64 -1.46
N ASP A 369 4.77 17.78 -2.13
CA ASP A 369 5.47 18.06 -3.38
C ASP A 369 6.80 18.75 -3.05
N TRP A 370 7.89 18.19 -3.52
CA TRP A 370 9.22 18.78 -3.50
C TRP A 370 9.40 19.61 -4.76
N ILE A 371 9.63 20.92 -4.59
CA ILE A 371 9.64 21.90 -5.68
C ILE A 371 11.01 22.57 -5.82
N ASP A 372 11.27 23.11 -7.00
CA ASP A 372 12.40 24.01 -7.23
C ASP A 372 11.97 25.45 -6.88
N PRO A 373 12.57 26.09 -5.85
CA PRO A 373 12.23 27.45 -5.45
C PRO A 373 12.40 28.49 -6.56
N ALA A 374 13.27 28.24 -7.54
CA ALA A 374 13.52 29.18 -8.62
C ALA A 374 12.38 29.24 -9.64
N SER A 375 11.67 28.12 -9.84
CA SER A 375 10.58 28.00 -10.83
C SER A 375 9.20 27.87 -10.21
N GLY A 376 9.10 27.37 -8.98
CA GLY A 376 7.84 26.95 -8.34
C GLY A 376 7.30 25.61 -8.86
N GLU A 377 8.01 24.95 -9.79
CA GLU A 377 7.62 23.69 -10.39
C GLU A 377 8.13 22.48 -9.59
N LEU A 378 7.56 21.30 -9.84
CA LEU A 378 8.06 20.05 -9.25
C LEU A 378 9.55 19.85 -9.54
N ALA A 379 10.29 19.47 -8.50
CA ALA A 379 11.73 19.30 -8.55
C ALA A 379 12.17 18.25 -9.57
N GLY A 380 13.26 18.55 -10.28
CA GLY A 380 13.95 17.58 -11.14
C GLY A 380 14.64 16.46 -10.35
N SER A 381 15.09 15.43 -11.05
CA SER A 381 15.73 14.24 -10.47
C SER A 381 16.95 14.55 -9.60
N GLU A 382 17.76 15.56 -9.98
CA GLU A 382 18.94 15.96 -9.23
C GLU A 382 18.56 16.51 -7.84
N LEU A 383 17.59 17.44 -7.80
CA LEU A 383 17.13 18.07 -6.57
C LEU A 383 16.39 17.06 -5.66
N CYS A 384 15.66 16.10 -6.24
CA CYS A 384 15.11 14.96 -5.48
C CYS A 384 16.22 14.08 -4.89
N GLY A 385 17.26 13.75 -5.68
CA GLY A 385 18.41 12.98 -5.20
C GLY A 385 19.22 13.69 -4.11
N ARG A 386 19.23 15.03 -4.10
CA ARG A 386 19.81 15.82 -2.99
C ARG A 386 18.96 15.71 -1.72
N LEU A 387 17.64 15.88 -1.80
CA LEU A 387 16.75 15.69 -0.66
C LEU A 387 16.94 14.30 -0.03
N PHE A 388 16.88 13.25 -0.85
CA PHE A 388 17.04 11.88 -0.39
C PHE A 388 18.34 11.66 0.40
N ARG A 389 19.48 12.14 -0.12
CA ARG A 389 20.78 12.02 0.55
C ARG A 389 20.83 12.82 1.85
N ARG A 390 20.31 14.05 1.86
CA ARG A 390 20.26 14.88 3.08
C ARG A 390 19.40 14.24 4.17
N CYS A 391 18.23 13.70 3.82
CA CYS A 391 17.42 12.94 4.78
C CYS A 391 18.23 11.79 5.38
N MET A 392 18.95 11.02 4.56
CA MET A 392 19.79 9.93 5.07
C MET A 392 20.97 10.41 5.92
N GLU A 393 21.58 11.55 5.58
CA GLU A 393 22.62 12.18 6.40
C GLU A 393 22.10 12.46 7.81
N HIS A 394 20.86 12.95 7.90
CA HIS A 394 20.13 13.21 9.15
C HIS A 394 19.41 11.99 9.75
N GLY A 395 19.65 10.77 9.25
CA GLY A 395 19.09 9.55 9.84
C GLY A 395 17.61 9.32 9.55
N LEU A 396 17.09 9.84 8.43
CA LEU A 396 15.71 9.64 7.97
C LEU A 396 15.71 9.00 6.58
N LEU A 397 14.95 7.91 6.42
CA LEU A 397 14.77 7.24 5.13
C LEU A 397 13.35 7.46 4.61
N VAL A 398 13.22 8.19 3.50
CA VAL A 398 11.94 8.52 2.85
C VAL A 398 11.95 8.08 1.38
N VAL A 399 10.77 8.00 0.76
CA VAL A 399 10.72 7.97 -0.71
C VAL A 399 10.79 9.42 -1.21
N GLY A 400 12.02 9.93 -1.36
CA GLY A 400 12.32 11.31 -1.75
C GLY A 400 13.09 11.44 -3.05
N ASP A 401 13.34 10.34 -3.76
CA ASP A 401 14.01 10.31 -5.08
C ASP A 401 13.06 10.64 -6.25
N VAL A 402 11.87 11.16 -5.92
CA VAL A 402 10.80 11.62 -6.80
C VAL A 402 10.18 12.89 -6.19
N PRO A 403 9.60 13.80 -7.00
CA PRO A 403 9.09 15.08 -6.48
C PRO A 403 7.83 14.91 -5.62
N GLY A 404 7.01 13.87 -5.86
CA GLY A 404 5.92 13.50 -4.95
C GLY A 404 6.43 12.67 -3.79
N VAL A 405 6.96 13.32 -2.75
CA VAL A 405 7.58 12.65 -1.60
C VAL A 405 6.53 11.88 -0.80
N ARG A 406 6.91 10.68 -0.34
CA ARG A 406 6.03 9.80 0.46
C ARG A 406 6.66 9.48 1.80
N LEU A 407 5.83 9.60 2.84
CA LEU A 407 6.13 9.35 4.24
C LEU A 407 5.15 8.30 4.76
N ASN A 408 5.65 7.08 4.93
CA ASN A 408 4.90 5.91 5.39
C ASN A 408 5.63 5.24 6.57
N PRO A 409 5.70 5.87 7.76
CA PRO A 409 6.42 5.32 8.92
C PRO A 409 5.76 4.04 9.45
N PRO A 410 6.42 3.24 10.30
CA PRO A 410 5.74 2.17 11.04
C PRO A 410 4.64 2.74 11.94
N MET A 411 3.56 1.98 12.12
CA MET A 411 2.45 2.30 13.01
C MET A 411 2.84 2.21 14.49
N VAL A 412 3.98 1.60 14.79
CA VAL A 412 4.61 1.54 16.12
C VAL A 412 5.51 2.74 16.41
N LEU A 413 5.64 3.71 15.49
CA LEU A 413 6.44 4.92 15.68
C LEU A 413 5.99 5.65 16.95
N SER A 414 6.94 6.02 17.81
CA SER A 414 6.63 6.81 19.01
C SER A 414 6.48 8.30 18.71
N PRO A 415 5.82 9.08 19.58
CA PRO A 415 5.78 10.54 19.45
C PRO A 415 7.17 11.20 19.39
N GLU A 416 8.14 10.68 20.16
CA GLU A 416 9.52 11.18 20.18
C GLU A 416 10.26 10.85 18.90
N GLU A 417 10.06 9.66 18.33
CA GLU A 417 10.61 9.28 17.03
C GLU A 417 9.99 10.12 15.90
N ALA A 418 8.70 10.47 16.02
CA ALA A 418 8.04 11.38 15.10
C ALA A 418 8.66 12.79 15.13
N ASP A 419 9.01 13.30 16.31
CA ASP A 419 9.74 14.57 16.45
C ASP A 419 11.11 14.52 15.79
N GLN A 420 11.88 13.45 16.05
CA GLN A 420 13.19 13.26 15.43
C GLN A 420 13.11 13.23 13.89
N ALA A 421 12.06 12.59 13.34
CA ALA A 421 11.83 12.58 11.90
C ALA A 421 11.52 13.98 11.35
N LEU A 422 10.71 14.77 12.04
CA LEU A 422 10.39 16.14 11.65
C LEU A 422 11.62 17.04 11.70
N GLU A 423 12.44 16.93 12.74
CA GLU A 423 13.71 17.66 12.85
C GLU A 423 14.68 17.29 11.71
N ALA A 424 14.82 16.00 11.42
CA ALA A 424 15.66 15.51 10.33
C ALA A 424 15.17 16.02 8.97
N LEU A 425 13.85 16.00 8.73
CA LEU A 425 13.25 16.51 7.51
C LEU A 425 13.43 18.02 7.37
N ALA A 426 13.22 18.79 8.44
CA ALA A 426 13.42 20.23 8.45
C ALA A 426 14.87 20.60 8.11
N ALA A 427 15.85 19.88 8.70
CA ALA A 427 17.26 20.07 8.40
C ALA A 427 17.60 19.69 6.94
N ALA A 428 16.99 18.63 6.42
CA ALA A 428 17.16 18.21 5.03
C ALA A 428 16.52 19.16 4.02
N ALA A 429 15.43 19.85 4.40
CA ALA A 429 14.66 20.77 3.58
C ALA A 429 15.13 22.24 3.65
N CYS A 430 16.34 22.47 4.16
CA CYS A 430 17.02 23.78 4.17
C CYS A 430 18.10 23.85 3.07
N HIS A 431 18.61 25.06 2.80
CA HIS A 431 19.72 25.29 1.85
C HIS A 431 20.96 24.42 2.12
#